data_AF-S4TZS1-F1
#
_entry.id   AF-S4TZS1-F1
#
_cell.length_a   1.000
_cell.length_b   1.000
_cell.length_c   1.000
_cell.angle_alpha   90.00
_cell.angle_beta   90.00
_cell.angle_gamma   90.00
#
_symmetry.space_group_name_H-M   'P 1'
#
loop_
_entity.id
_entity.type
_entity.pdbx_description
1 polymer ?
#
loop_
_entity_poly.entity_id
_entity_poly.type
_entity_poly.pdbx_seq_one_letter_code
_entity_poly.pdbx_strand_id
1 'polypeptide(L)'
;VAGGDFYKHVLANWPFICMNKCFKPEHTNIEWEYDQELFQAWCDGKTGFPIVDAAMRQLRHSAWMHNRTRMVVSSFLTKDLMLDWRRGERYFMENLIDGDFASNHGGWG
;
A
#
# COMPACT_ATOMS: atom_id res chain seq x y z
N VAL A 1 14.87 -1.47 13.66
CA VAL A 1 15.05 -0.06 14.07
C VAL A 1 15.48 0.81 12.89
N ALA A 2 16.43 0.38 12.02
CA ALA A 2 16.92 1.21 10.91
C ALA A 2 15.91 1.56 9.78
N GLY A 3 14.87 0.76 9.53
CA GLY A 3 13.93 1.01 8.42
C GLY A 3 13.04 2.25 8.61
N GLY A 4 12.50 2.44 9.82
CA GLY A 4 11.65 3.60 10.12
C GLY A 4 12.41 4.92 10.07
N ASP A 5 13.66 4.93 10.56
CA ASP A 5 14.51 6.12 10.50
C ASP A 5 14.88 6.48 9.05
N PHE A 6 15.17 5.48 8.21
CA PHE A 6 15.44 5.70 6.79
C PHE A 6 14.29 6.42 6.09
N TYR A 7 13.05 5.95 6.26
CA TYR A 7 11.89 6.56 5.60
C TYR A 7 11.61 7.99 6.10
N LYS A 8 11.88 8.27 7.38
CA LYS A 8 11.79 9.64 7.92
C LYS A 8 12.85 10.57 7.34
N HIS A 9 14.09 10.09 7.19
CA HIS A 9 15.14 10.85 6.52
C HIS A 9 14.83 11.08 5.03
N VAL A 10 14.22 10.11 4.36
CA VAL A 10 13.79 10.25 2.96
C VAL A 10 12.69 11.32 2.85
N LEU A 11 11.66 11.31 3.69
CA LEU A 11 10.63 12.36 3.70
C LEU A 11 11.22 13.75 3.96
N ALA A 12 12.18 13.87 4.88
CA ALA A 12 12.80 15.15 5.20
C ALA A 12 13.63 15.72 4.04
N ASN A 13 14.30 14.86 3.27
CA ASN A 13 15.13 15.28 2.13
C ASN A 13 14.33 15.45 0.83
N TRP A 14 13.23 14.71 0.66
CA TRP A 14 12.41 14.73 -0.55
C TRP A 14 10.92 14.93 -0.19
N PRO A 15 10.52 16.17 0.15
CA PRO A 15 9.16 16.47 0.62
C PRO A 15 8.07 16.24 -0.43
N PHE A 16 8.44 16.10 -1.72
CA PHE A 16 7.49 15.78 -2.79
C PHE A 16 6.84 14.40 -2.64
N ILE A 17 7.47 13.50 -1.88
CA ILE A 17 6.95 12.17 -1.55
C ILE A 17 5.63 12.29 -0.79
N CYS A 18 5.51 13.26 0.11
CA CYS A 18 4.27 13.54 0.84
C CYS A 18 3.13 14.10 -0.03
N MET A 19 3.38 14.38 -1.32
CA MET A 19 2.46 15.08 -2.21
C MET A 19 1.78 14.13 -3.22
N ASN A 20 1.60 12.86 -2.86
CA ASN A 20 1.04 11.81 -3.74
C ASN A 20 1.80 11.63 -5.07
N LYS A 21 3.11 11.95 -5.07
CA LYS A 21 3.97 11.77 -6.25
C LYS A 21 4.79 10.49 -6.10
N CYS A 22 4.96 9.77 -7.21
CA CYS A 22 5.83 8.61 -7.24
C CYS A 22 7.28 9.01 -6.92
N PHE A 23 8.03 8.16 -6.22
CA PHE A 23 9.44 8.44 -5.91
C PHE A 23 10.26 8.59 -7.20
N LYS A 24 9.97 7.77 -8.21
CA LYS A 24 10.49 7.91 -9.56
C LYS A 24 9.52 8.74 -10.41
N PRO A 25 9.92 9.93 -10.89
CA PRO A 25 9.05 10.80 -11.68
C PRO A 25 8.52 10.15 -12.97
N GLU A 26 9.29 9.22 -13.55
CA GLU A 26 8.93 8.46 -14.76
C GLU A 26 7.62 7.66 -14.61
N HIS A 27 7.31 7.21 -13.39
CA HIS A 27 6.09 6.45 -13.09
C HIS A 27 4.88 7.35 -12.76
N THR A 28 5.03 8.67 -12.88
CA THR A 28 3.93 9.62 -12.61
C THR A 28 2.84 9.55 -13.69
N ASN A 29 3.22 9.21 -14.93
CA ASN A 29 2.31 9.17 -16.08
C ASN A 29 1.71 7.78 -16.33
N ILE A 30 1.75 6.87 -15.36
CA ILE A 30 1.06 5.57 -15.48
C ILE A 30 -0.45 5.84 -15.42
N GLU A 31 -1.17 5.38 -16.45
CA GLU A 31 -2.63 5.33 -16.44
C GLU A 31 -3.07 4.15 -15.57
N TRP A 32 -3.65 4.48 -14.41
CA TRP A 32 -4.17 3.49 -13.47
C TRP A 32 -5.64 3.20 -13.75
N GLU A 33 -6.05 1.95 -13.55
CA GLU A 33 -7.45 1.59 -13.61
C GLU A 33 -8.16 1.94 -12.30
N TYR A 34 -9.43 2.35 -12.42
CA TYR A 34 -10.28 2.69 -11.28
C TYR A 34 -11.51 1.78 -11.24
N ASP A 35 -11.25 0.48 -11.11
CA ASP A 35 -12.30 -0.49 -10.86
C ASP A 35 -12.65 -0.49 -9.35
N GLN A 36 -13.91 -0.16 -9.05
CA GLN A 36 -14.41 -0.11 -7.68
C GLN A 36 -14.70 -1.51 -7.13
N GLU A 37 -15.15 -2.44 -7.99
CA GLU A 37 -15.51 -3.80 -7.61
C GLU A 37 -14.24 -4.61 -7.28
N LEU A 38 -13.21 -4.52 -8.11
CA LEU A 38 -11.92 -5.16 -7.86
C LEU A 38 -11.28 -4.62 -6.58
N PHE A 39 -11.33 -3.31 -6.36
CA PHE A 39 -10.83 -2.72 -5.13
C PHE A 39 -11.60 -3.20 -3.90
N GLN A 40 -12.93 -3.28 -3.99
CA GLN A 40 -13.75 -3.77 -2.88
C GLN A 40 -13.49 -5.26 -2.60
N ALA A 41 -13.31 -6.08 -3.65
CA ALA A 41 -12.94 -7.49 -3.51
C ALA A 41 -11.57 -7.66 -2.82
N TRP A 42 -10.61 -6.80 -3.14
CA TRP A 42 -9.32 -6.75 -2.44
C TRP A 42 -9.47 -6.35 -0.97
N CYS A 43 -10.18 -5.25 -0.68
CA CYS A 43 -10.47 -4.80 0.69
C CYS A 43 -11.18 -5.86 1.53
N ASP A 44 -12.09 -6.63 0.93
CA ASP A 44 -12.85 -7.69 1.62
C ASP A 44 -12.10 -9.03 1.72
N GLY A 45 -10.94 -9.16 1.06
CA GLY A 45 -10.21 -10.43 0.96
C GLY A 45 -11.05 -11.51 0.26
N LYS A 46 -11.61 -11.16 -0.91
CA LYS A 46 -12.40 -12.03 -1.79
C LYS A 46 -11.84 -12.01 -3.23
N THR A 47 -10.53 -11.93 -3.36
CA THR A 47 -9.82 -11.91 -4.65
C THR A 47 -9.71 -13.30 -5.27
N GLY A 48 -9.91 -14.37 -4.48
CA GLY A 48 -9.75 -15.75 -4.93
C GLY A 48 -8.32 -16.26 -4.77
N PHE A 49 -7.37 -15.41 -4.36
CA PHE A 49 -6.00 -15.78 -4.04
C PHE A 49 -5.84 -16.02 -2.54
N PRO A 50 -5.62 -17.26 -2.06
CA PRO A 50 -5.69 -17.59 -0.65
C PRO A 50 -4.76 -16.75 0.24
N ILE A 51 -3.55 -16.44 -0.23
CA ILE A 51 -2.56 -15.67 0.53
C ILE A 51 -2.96 -14.19 0.66
N VAL A 52 -3.54 -13.61 -0.40
CA VAL A 52 -4.02 -12.22 -0.41
C VAL A 52 -5.25 -12.11 0.47
N ASP A 53 -6.19 -13.03 0.29
CA ASP A 53 -7.45 -13.06 1.04
C ASP A 53 -7.22 -13.26 2.53
N ALA A 54 -6.30 -14.16 2.93
CA ALA A 54 -5.94 -14.35 4.32
C ALA A 54 -5.29 -13.09 4.93
N ALA A 55 -4.38 -12.44 4.20
CA ALA A 55 -3.72 -11.22 4.66
C ALA A 55 -4.72 -10.06 4.84
N MET A 56 -5.59 -9.82 3.85
CA MET A 56 -6.59 -8.75 3.93
C MET A 56 -7.60 -8.98 5.05
N ARG A 57 -8.03 -10.24 5.27
CA ARG A 57 -8.87 -10.60 6.41
C ARG A 57 -8.15 -10.42 7.75
N GLN A 58 -6.87 -10.75 7.83
CA GLN A 58 -6.06 -10.52 9.02
C GLN A 58 -5.99 -9.03 9.36
N LEU A 59 -5.71 -8.19 8.36
CA LEU A 59 -5.69 -6.72 8.52
C LEU A 59 -7.01 -6.21 9.07
N ARG A 60 -8.13 -6.60 8.47
CA ARG A 60 -9.46 -6.16 8.91
C ARG A 60 -9.80 -6.60 10.33
N HIS A 61 -9.38 -7.80 10.73
CA HIS A 61 -9.72 -8.34 12.05
C HIS A 61 -8.78 -7.85 13.16
N SER A 62 -7.48 -7.76 12.88
CA SER A 62 -6.44 -7.52 13.90
C SER A 62 -5.83 -6.12 13.83
N ALA A 63 -6.20 -5.31 12.83
CA ALA A 63 -5.57 -4.01 12.53
C ALA A 63 -4.04 -4.09 12.37
N TRP A 64 -3.51 -5.29 12.11
CA TRP A 64 -2.08 -5.56 11.99
C TRP A 64 -1.84 -6.59 10.90
N MET A 65 -0.79 -6.39 10.12
CA MET A 65 -0.39 -7.30 9.06
C MET A 65 1.13 -7.47 9.06
N HIS A 66 1.61 -8.70 8.89
CA HIS A 66 3.05 -8.96 8.81
C HIS A 66 3.69 -8.24 7.60
N ASN A 67 4.93 -7.74 7.74
CA ASN A 67 5.59 -6.96 6.70
C ASN A 67 5.66 -7.70 5.34
N ARG A 68 5.91 -9.02 5.36
CA ARG A 68 5.95 -9.83 4.13
C ARG A 68 4.59 -9.88 3.43
N THR A 69 3.50 -9.99 4.18
CA THR A 69 2.15 -10.01 3.60
C THR A 69 1.75 -8.63 3.10
N ARG A 70 2.21 -7.54 3.73
CA ARG A 70 2.04 -6.17 3.22
C ARG A 70 2.62 -6.04 1.81
N MET A 71 3.87 -6.47 1.61
CA MET A 71 4.49 -6.46 0.27
C MET A 71 3.71 -7.27 -0.77
N VAL A 72 3.18 -8.44 -0.39
CA VAL A 72 2.42 -9.30 -1.30
C VAL A 72 1.11 -8.63 -1.72
N VAL A 73 0.31 -8.14 -0.77
CA VAL A 73 -0.99 -7.54 -1.11
C VAL A 73 -0.85 -6.20 -1.83
N SER A 74 0.21 -5.43 -1.54
CA SER A 74 0.52 -4.19 -2.26
C SER A 74 0.98 -4.44 -3.69
N SER A 75 1.84 -5.44 -3.90
CA SER A 75 2.22 -5.86 -5.25
C SER A 75 1.03 -6.39 -6.04
N PHE A 76 0.13 -7.14 -5.39
CA PHE A 76 -1.07 -7.65 -6.01
C PHE A 76 -2.01 -6.53 -6.48
N LEU A 77 -2.23 -5.53 -5.63
CA LEU A 77 -3.06 -4.37 -5.99
C LEU A 77 -2.53 -3.62 -7.23
N THR A 78 -1.21 -3.42 -7.28
CA THR A 78 -0.57 -2.55 -8.28
C THR A 78 -0.21 -3.26 -9.57
N LYS A 79 0.14 -4.54 -9.53
CA LYS A 79 0.66 -5.28 -10.70
C LYS A 79 -0.30 -6.32 -11.24
N ASP A 80 -1.10 -6.94 -10.38
CA ASP A 80 -2.09 -7.93 -10.81
C ASP A 80 -3.45 -7.27 -11.10
N LEU A 81 -3.89 -6.35 -10.24
CA LEU A 81 -5.13 -5.59 -10.44
C LEU A 81 -4.94 -4.27 -11.20
N MET A 82 -3.70 -3.82 -11.40
CA MET A 82 -3.37 -2.55 -12.09
C MET A 82 -4.11 -1.32 -11.52
N LEU A 83 -4.44 -1.37 -10.23
CA LEU A 83 -5.15 -0.29 -9.53
C LEU A 83 -4.15 0.72 -8.93
N ASP A 84 -4.58 1.98 -8.79
CA ASP A 84 -3.75 3.04 -8.22
C ASP A 84 -3.31 2.70 -6.77
N TRP A 85 -1.99 2.60 -6.59
CA TRP A 85 -1.34 2.34 -5.31
C TRP A 85 -1.76 3.32 -4.21
N ARG A 86 -2.11 4.57 -4.56
CA ARG A 86 -2.57 5.59 -3.59
C ARG A 86 -3.86 5.19 -2.88
N ARG A 87 -4.70 4.36 -3.53
CA ARG A 87 -5.91 3.80 -2.91
C ARG A 87 -5.54 2.76 -1.85
N GLY A 88 -4.56 1.90 -2.18
CA GLY A 88 -4.03 0.90 -1.25
C GLY A 88 -3.33 1.52 -0.06
N GLU A 89 -2.51 2.55 -0.29
CA GLU A 89 -1.84 3.32 0.75
C GLU A 89 -2.85 3.92 1.74
N ARG A 90 -3.89 4.59 1.22
CA ARG A 90 -4.95 5.17 2.06
C ARG A 90 -5.66 4.11 2.88
N TYR A 91 -6.03 2.99 2.25
CA TYR A 91 -6.67 1.88 2.97
C TYR A 91 -5.79 1.33 4.09
N PHE A 92 -4.48 1.23 3.85
CA PHE A 92 -3.52 0.82 4.86
C PHE A 92 -3.44 1.81 6.02
N MET A 93 -3.38 3.12 5.75
CA MET A 93 -3.37 4.16 6.79
C MET A 93 -4.63 4.15 7.65
N GLU A 94 -5.79 3.84 7.07
CA GLU A 94 -7.08 3.82 7.77
C GLU A 94 -7.26 2.56 8.64
N ASN A 95 -6.61 1.44 8.30
CA ASN A 95 -6.85 0.14 8.94
C ASN A 95 -5.67 -0.40 9.77
N LEU A 96 -4.45 0.12 9.60
CA LEU A 96 -3.28 -0.30 10.36
C LEU A 96 -3.14 0.48 11.67
N ILE A 97 -3.05 -0.26 12.78
CA ILE A 97 -2.76 0.31 14.10
C ILE A 97 -1.35 0.89 14.20
N ASP A 98 -0.43 0.39 13.37
CA ASP A 98 0.96 0.85 13.25
C ASP A 98 1.19 1.70 11.99
N GLY A 99 0.13 2.37 11.50
CA GLY A 99 0.18 3.25 10.35
C GLY A 99 1.11 4.45 10.55
N ASP A 100 2.39 4.29 10.23
CA ASP A 100 3.34 5.38 10.09
C ASP A 100 3.40 5.82 8.62
N PHE A 101 3.10 7.09 8.35
CA PHE A 101 3.05 7.64 6.98
C PHE A 101 4.36 7.41 6.22
N ALA A 102 5.51 7.55 6.88
CA ALA A 102 6.81 7.36 6.26
C ALA A 102 7.04 5.92 5.80
N SER A 103 6.79 4.98 6.71
CA SER A 103 6.97 3.55 6.47
C SER A 103 5.92 2.98 5.50
N ASN A 104 4.71 3.54 5.49
CA ASN A 104 3.65 3.13 4.59
C ASN A 104 3.90 3.66 3.17
N HIS A 105 4.12 4.97 3.01
CA HIS A 105 4.36 5.58 1.70
C HIS A 105 5.60 4.99 1.01
N GLY A 106 6.68 4.81 1.76
CA GLY A 106 7.91 4.21 1.24
C GLY A 106 7.83 2.70 0.93
N GLY A 107 6.74 2.04 1.31
CA GLY A 107 6.44 0.66 0.91
C GLY A 107 5.60 0.56 -0.37
N TRP A 108 4.91 1.64 -0.76
CA TRP A 108 4.05 1.70 -1.95
C TRP A 108 4.68 2.46 -3.14
N GLY A 109 5.57 3.42 -2.88
CA GLY A 109 6.17 4.32 -3.88
C GLY A 109 7.46 3.87 -4.56
#